data_AF-A0A9E3C2E9-F1
#
_entry.id   AF-A0A9E3C2E9-F1
#
_cell.length_a   1.000
_cell.length_b   1.000
_cell.length_c   1.000
_cell.angle_alpha   90.00
_cell.angle_beta   90.00
_cell.angle_gamma   90.00
#
_symmetry.space_group_name_H-M   'P 1'
#
loop_
_entity.id
_entity.type
_entity.pdbx_description
1 polymer ?
#
loop_
_entity_poly.entity_id
_entity_poly.type
_entity_poly.pdbx_seq_one_letter_code
_entity_poly.pdbx_strand_id
1 'polypeptide(L)'
;MMLEQVHPAPDLARLIRDYEGRGGVLMFAFFSDDFPRLPEPELHREAAIATLQAFAERNERYFAQEAVVQAFINAGLDPETHFRVTTQPEKAQGREITIAEFVGPLYEVGSHRLLLRGRTRNHLNHYFFAGEPESPGTVREIPGGMTGYGYAYAFTEPPYNLRGTSEEINTLFLSMNVQLFQDFEEAVTFYEWSTDWSTYFDAGHEWWGAFLWTVHNTKTNLILGIGASTTD
;
A
#
# COMPACT_ATOMS: atom_id res chain seq x y z
N MET A 1 19.57 2.30 -14.15
CA MET A 1 18.76 2.63 -15.36
C MET A 1 17.46 3.21 -14.84
N MET A 2 16.88 4.26 -15.43
CA MET A 2 15.64 4.82 -14.86
C MET A 2 14.42 4.18 -15.51
N LEU A 3 13.61 3.51 -14.71
CA LEU A 3 12.27 3.10 -15.09
C LEU A 3 11.42 4.33 -15.40
N GLU A 4 10.65 4.27 -16.48
CA GLU A 4 9.77 5.38 -16.86
C GLU A 4 8.52 5.36 -15.97
N GLN A 5 8.35 6.38 -15.14
CA GLN A 5 7.13 6.53 -14.34
C GLN A 5 5.96 6.88 -15.25
N VAL A 6 4.87 6.12 -15.12
CA VAL A 6 3.63 6.31 -15.89
C VAL A 6 2.47 6.65 -14.97
N HIS A 7 1.38 7.15 -15.54
CA HIS A 7 0.15 7.37 -14.81
C HIS A 7 -0.76 6.15 -14.89
N PRO A 8 -1.48 5.80 -13.80
CA PRO A 8 -2.48 4.75 -13.84
C PRO A 8 -3.62 5.13 -14.80
N ALA A 9 -4.32 4.11 -15.32
CA ALA A 9 -5.53 4.33 -16.11
C ALA A 9 -6.56 5.18 -15.35
N PRO A 10 -7.40 5.99 -16.04
CA PRO A 10 -8.31 6.93 -15.38
C PRO A 10 -9.22 6.32 -14.31
N ASP A 11 -9.70 5.09 -14.53
CA ASP A 11 -10.55 4.37 -13.58
C ASP A 11 -9.80 3.98 -12.30
N LEU A 12 -8.58 3.45 -12.44
CA LEU A 12 -7.72 3.16 -11.29
C LEU A 12 -7.34 4.44 -10.55
N ALA A 13 -7.02 5.51 -11.27
CA ALA A 13 -6.75 6.81 -10.66
C ALA A 13 -7.94 7.33 -9.84
N ARG A 14 -9.18 7.07 -10.29
CA ARG A 14 -10.41 7.42 -9.54
C ARG A 14 -10.55 6.57 -8.28
N LEU A 15 -10.29 5.26 -8.36
CA LEU A 15 -10.35 4.36 -7.21
C LEU A 15 -9.31 4.73 -6.15
N ILE A 16 -8.07 5.04 -6.55
CA ILE A 16 -7.02 5.50 -5.64
C ILE A 16 -7.44 6.77 -4.91
N ARG A 17 -8.04 7.74 -5.61
CA ARG A 17 -8.55 8.97 -4.97
C ARG A 17 -9.72 8.71 -4.01
N ASP A 18 -10.61 7.78 -4.32
CA ASP A 18 -11.69 7.38 -3.40
C ASP A 18 -11.11 6.71 -2.14
N TYR A 19 -10.11 5.84 -2.31
CA TYR A 19 -9.37 5.22 -1.22
C TYR A 19 -8.67 6.25 -0.32
N GLU A 20 -7.87 7.15 -0.90
CA GLU A 20 -7.21 8.25 -0.17
C GLU A 20 -8.26 9.13 0.57
N GLY A 21 -9.37 9.49 -0.11
CA GLY A 21 -10.46 10.29 0.46
C GLY A 21 -11.20 9.62 1.63
N ARG A 22 -11.12 8.29 1.73
CA ARG A 22 -11.66 7.49 2.84
C ARG A 22 -10.67 7.31 3.99
N GLY A 23 -9.46 7.86 3.90
CA GLY A 23 -8.40 7.72 4.90
C GLY A 23 -7.41 6.59 4.58
N GLY A 24 -7.40 6.10 3.34
CA GLY A 24 -6.38 5.18 2.86
C GLY A 24 -5.01 5.85 2.75
N VAL A 25 -3.95 5.09 3.06
CA VAL A 25 -2.58 5.62 3.21
C VAL A 25 -1.53 4.89 2.36
N LEU A 26 -1.93 3.85 1.64
CA LEU A 26 -1.05 3.21 0.65
C LEU A 26 -0.67 4.20 -0.44
N MET A 27 0.63 4.29 -0.72
CA MET A 27 1.18 5.05 -1.84
C MET A 27 1.52 4.10 -2.98
N PHE A 28 1.23 4.56 -4.22
CA PHE A 28 1.44 3.78 -5.43
C PHE A 28 2.34 4.55 -6.40
N ALA A 29 3.30 3.86 -7.01
CA ALA A 29 4.10 4.36 -8.12
C ALA A 29 4.06 3.34 -9.27
N PHE A 30 3.74 3.80 -10.47
CA PHE A 30 3.58 2.93 -11.64
C PHE A 30 4.73 3.19 -12.61
N PHE A 31 5.31 2.13 -13.15
CA PHE A 31 6.37 2.21 -14.13
C PHE A 31 6.12 1.29 -15.30
N SER A 32 6.54 1.71 -16.49
CA SER A 32 6.57 0.85 -17.68
C SER A 32 7.80 -0.06 -17.67
N ASP A 33 7.62 -1.33 -18.04
CA ASP A 33 8.67 -2.30 -18.37
C ASP A 33 8.86 -2.44 -19.90
N ASP A 34 8.54 -1.40 -20.68
CA ASP A 34 8.60 -1.54 -22.14
C ASP A 34 10.03 -1.79 -22.63
N PHE A 35 11.08 -1.16 -22.07
CA PHE A 35 12.48 -1.39 -22.47
C PHE A 35 13.52 -0.89 -21.46
N PRO A 36 14.71 -1.54 -21.38
CA PRO A 36 15.01 -2.93 -21.68
C PRO A 36 14.62 -3.86 -20.50
N ARG A 37 14.18 -5.08 -20.81
CA ARG A 37 13.81 -6.10 -19.83
C ARG A 37 15.01 -6.50 -18.98
N LEU A 38 15.06 -5.96 -17.77
CA LEU A 38 15.94 -6.47 -16.73
C LEU A 38 15.51 -7.90 -16.36
N PRO A 39 16.43 -8.74 -15.87
CA PRO A 39 16.05 -9.95 -15.15
C PRO A 39 15.04 -9.61 -14.04
N GLU A 40 14.05 -10.48 -13.84
CA GLU A 40 12.93 -10.23 -12.89
C GLU A 40 13.38 -9.67 -11.53
N PRO A 41 14.38 -10.25 -10.82
CA PRO A 41 14.80 -9.72 -9.53
C PRO A 41 15.44 -8.32 -9.61
N GLU A 42 16.16 -8.04 -10.71
CA GLU A 42 16.77 -6.72 -10.96
C GLU A 42 15.71 -5.68 -11.31
N LEU A 43 14.69 -6.07 -12.09
CA LEU A 43 13.54 -5.23 -12.41
C LEU A 43 12.81 -4.78 -11.13
N HIS A 44 12.48 -5.73 -10.25
CA HIS A 44 11.86 -5.44 -8.97
C HIS A 44 12.74 -4.57 -8.07
N ARG A 45 14.05 -4.79 -8.07
CA ARG A 45 14.98 -3.96 -7.29
C ARG A 45 15.00 -2.52 -7.78
N GLU A 46 15.14 -2.30 -9.08
CA GLU A 46 15.12 -0.95 -9.65
C GLU A 46 13.75 -0.29 -9.42
N ALA A 47 12.65 -1.04 -9.47
CA ALA A 47 11.32 -0.52 -9.16
C ALA A 47 11.18 -0.11 -7.70
N ALA A 48 11.71 -0.87 -6.74
CA ALA A 48 11.68 -0.49 -5.33
C ALA A 48 12.42 0.83 -5.08
N ILE A 49 13.57 1.01 -5.72
CA ILE A 49 14.37 2.25 -5.65
C ILE A 49 13.61 3.42 -6.29
N ALA A 50 13.12 3.23 -7.51
CA ALA A 50 12.36 4.25 -8.24
C ALA A 50 11.07 4.65 -7.51
N THR A 51 10.45 3.70 -6.79
CA THR A 51 9.25 3.95 -5.98
C THR A 51 9.54 4.95 -4.86
N LEU A 52 10.62 4.74 -4.10
CA LEU A 52 10.97 5.67 -3.02
C LEU A 52 11.43 7.03 -3.54
N GLN A 53 12.10 7.07 -4.70
CA GLN A 53 12.40 8.32 -5.38
C GLN A 53 11.12 9.08 -5.77
N ALA A 54 10.16 8.39 -6.38
CA ALA A 54 8.86 8.97 -6.73
C ALA A 54 8.10 9.48 -5.49
N PHE A 55 8.18 8.78 -4.35
CA PHE A 55 7.57 9.22 -3.10
C PHE A 55 8.29 10.44 -2.51
N ALA A 56 9.62 10.47 -2.55
CA ALA A 56 10.41 11.63 -2.16
C ALA A 56 10.02 12.87 -2.98
N GLU A 57 9.97 12.75 -4.30
CA GLU A 57 9.56 13.84 -5.19
C GLU A 57 8.11 14.28 -4.98
N ARG A 58 7.18 13.35 -4.68
CA ARG A 58 5.79 13.70 -4.33
C ARG A 58 5.75 14.50 -3.02
N ASN A 59 6.54 14.09 -2.03
CA ASN A 59 6.63 14.73 -0.72
C ASN A 59 7.24 16.14 -0.83
N GLU A 60 8.35 16.29 -1.57
CA GLU A 60 8.96 17.60 -1.85
C GLU A 60 7.98 18.53 -2.57
N ARG A 61 7.26 18.04 -3.59
CA ARG A 61 6.23 18.83 -4.28
C ARG A 61 5.08 19.25 -3.37
N TYR A 62 4.69 18.42 -2.39
CA TYR A 62 3.67 18.78 -1.42
C TYR A 62 4.16 19.92 -0.50
N PHE A 63 5.36 19.80 0.06
CA PHE A 63 5.94 20.82 0.94
C PHE A 63 6.37 22.11 0.22
N ALA A 64 6.56 22.07 -1.10
CA ALA A 64 6.80 23.26 -1.92
C ALA A 64 5.53 24.10 -2.19
N GLN A 65 4.34 23.59 -1.86
CA GLN A 65 3.09 24.35 -2.07
C GLN A 65 3.00 25.52 -1.08
N GLU A 66 2.72 26.71 -1.60
CA GLU A 66 2.62 27.95 -0.81
C GLU A 66 1.66 27.81 0.38
N ALA A 67 0.51 27.15 0.17
CA ALA A 67 -0.47 26.92 1.23
C ALA A 67 0.09 26.06 2.39
N VAL A 68 0.92 25.05 2.07
CA VAL A 68 1.55 24.17 3.07
C VAL A 68 2.65 24.91 3.81
N VAL A 69 3.51 25.64 3.08
CA VAL A 69 4.55 26.49 3.67
C VAL A 69 3.94 27.51 4.64
N GLN A 70 2.87 28.18 4.23
CA GLN A 70 2.18 29.15 5.06
C GLN A 70 1.55 28.50 6.30
N ALA A 71 1.01 27.28 6.17
CA ALA A 71 0.47 26.55 7.31
C ALA A 71 1.55 26.21 8.35
N PHE A 72 2.76 25.81 7.91
CA PHE A 72 3.91 25.58 8.80
C PHE A 72 4.31 26.85 9.55
N ILE A 73 4.47 27.96 8.82
CA ILE A 73 4.81 29.26 9.42
C ILE A 73 3.75 29.68 10.45
N ASN A 74 2.46 29.52 10.13
CA ASN A 74 1.37 29.85 11.04
C ASN A 74 1.35 28.97 12.30
N ALA A 75 1.83 27.73 12.18
CA ALA A 75 2.00 26.81 13.31
C ALA A 75 3.30 27.08 14.10
N GLY A 76 4.12 28.06 13.70
CA GLY A 76 5.41 28.35 14.33
C GLY A 76 6.50 27.34 14.00
N LEU A 77 6.33 26.57 12.92
CA LEU A 77 7.28 25.56 12.44
C LEU A 77 8.13 26.13 11.31
N ASP A 78 9.38 25.67 11.21
CA ASP A 78 10.27 26.02 10.10
C ASP A 78 9.98 25.11 8.89
N PRO A 79 9.52 25.65 7.75
CA PRO A 79 9.31 24.86 6.53
C PRO A 79 10.56 24.10 6.08
N GLU A 80 11.78 24.55 6.38
CA GLU A 80 13.01 23.83 6.02
C GLU A 80 13.23 22.55 6.84
N THR A 81 12.56 22.43 7.98
CA THR A 81 12.60 21.24 8.84
C THR A 81 11.57 20.17 8.46
N HIS A 82 10.90 20.33 7.32
CA HIS A 82 9.97 19.33 6.82
C HIS A 82 10.63 17.97 6.64
N PHE A 83 9.84 16.91 6.80
CA PHE A 83 10.28 15.55 6.63
C PHE A 83 10.83 15.35 5.20
N ARG A 84 12.10 14.98 5.08
CA ARG A 84 12.74 14.63 3.81
C ARG A 84 12.94 13.12 3.74
N VAL A 85 12.49 12.54 2.64
CA VAL A 85 12.75 11.13 2.34
C VAL A 85 14.18 10.99 1.84
N THR A 86 14.97 10.18 2.52
CA THR A 86 16.32 9.79 2.10
C THR A 86 16.37 8.29 1.86
N THR A 87 17.30 7.82 1.03
CA THR A 87 17.43 6.39 0.68
C THR A 87 18.90 5.96 0.68
N GLN A 88 19.12 4.67 0.96
CA GLN A 88 20.40 3.96 0.87
C GLN A 88 20.21 2.71 -0.03
N PRO A 89 20.11 2.87 -1.37
CA PRO A 89 19.70 1.81 -2.29
C PRO A 89 20.57 0.54 -2.23
N GLU A 90 21.84 0.66 -1.86
CA GLU A 90 22.76 -0.46 -1.67
C GLU A 90 22.36 -1.41 -0.53
N LYS A 91 21.53 -0.93 0.41
CA LYS A 91 20.99 -1.74 1.52
C LYS A 91 19.66 -2.41 1.20
N ALA A 92 19.05 -2.09 0.05
CA ALA A 92 17.78 -2.68 -0.34
C ALA A 92 17.92 -4.21 -0.50
N GLN A 93 17.27 -4.95 0.38
CA GLN A 93 17.19 -6.41 0.34
C GLN A 93 15.73 -6.79 0.11
N GLY A 94 15.48 -7.62 -0.90
CA GLY A 94 14.14 -8.08 -1.21
C GLY A 94 14.12 -9.55 -1.56
N ARG A 95 12.94 -10.15 -1.48
CA ARG A 95 12.70 -11.53 -1.89
C ARG A 95 11.38 -11.63 -2.63
N GLU A 96 11.31 -12.58 -3.54
CA GLU A 96 10.05 -13.01 -4.12
C GLU A 96 9.14 -13.62 -3.03
N ILE A 97 7.85 -13.33 -3.12
CA ILE A 97 6.83 -13.81 -2.20
C ILE A 97 5.64 -14.38 -2.97
N THR A 98 4.93 -15.30 -2.33
CA THR A 98 3.68 -15.84 -2.87
C THR A 98 2.54 -14.82 -2.76
N ILE A 99 1.47 -15.02 -3.53
CA ILE A 99 0.24 -14.22 -3.41
C ILE A 99 -0.27 -14.23 -1.96
N ALA A 100 -0.26 -15.40 -1.31
CA ALA A 100 -0.73 -15.54 0.07
C ALA A 100 0.09 -14.72 1.08
N GLU A 101 1.42 -14.68 0.91
CA GLU A 101 2.30 -13.82 1.72
C GLU A 101 2.06 -12.34 1.43
N PHE A 102 1.86 -11.96 0.17
CA PHE A 102 1.58 -10.58 -0.23
C PHE A 102 0.26 -10.07 0.33
N VAL A 103 -0.85 -10.78 0.08
CA VAL A 103 -2.18 -10.32 0.51
C VAL A 103 -2.33 -10.36 2.03
N GLY A 104 -1.67 -11.31 2.69
CA GLY A 104 -1.79 -11.53 4.12
C GLY A 104 -3.13 -12.17 4.53
N PRO A 105 -3.39 -12.26 5.85
CA PRO A 105 -4.41 -13.14 6.39
C PRO A 105 -5.82 -12.53 6.38
N LEU A 106 -5.94 -11.24 6.01
CA LEU A 106 -7.23 -10.56 5.94
C LEU A 106 -7.93 -10.73 4.57
N TYR A 107 -7.34 -11.48 3.64
CA TYR A 107 -7.98 -11.78 2.36
C TYR A 107 -7.85 -13.26 1.99
N GLU A 108 -8.98 -13.90 1.76
CA GLU A 108 -9.02 -15.27 1.25
C GLU A 108 -9.02 -15.26 -0.27
N VAL A 109 -7.86 -15.55 -0.86
CA VAL A 109 -7.68 -15.55 -2.34
C VAL A 109 -8.66 -16.50 -3.02
N GLY A 110 -8.77 -17.75 -2.55
CA GLY A 110 -9.59 -18.76 -3.23
C GLY A 110 -11.10 -18.50 -3.20
N SER A 111 -11.59 -17.75 -2.22
CA SER A 111 -13.02 -17.40 -2.08
C SER A 111 -13.31 -15.94 -2.45
N HIS A 112 -12.28 -15.14 -2.73
CA HIS A 112 -12.33 -13.70 -2.97
C HIS A 112 -13.04 -12.93 -1.84
N ARG A 113 -12.74 -13.29 -0.59
CA ARG A 113 -13.41 -12.72 0.58
C ARG A 113 -12.45 -11.90 1.43
N LEU A 114 -12.81 -10.64 1.65
CA LEU A 114 -12.12 -9.74 2.57
C LEU A 114 -12.67 -9.92 3.99
N LEU A 115 -11.75 -10.03 4.95
CA LEU A 115 -12.02 -9.96 6.38
C LEU A 115 -11.81 -8.51 6.85
N LEU A 116 -12.78 -8.00 7.60
CA LEU A 116 -12.74 -6.65 8.16
C LEU A 116 -12.96 -6.71 9.66
N ARG A 117 -12.28 -5.83 10.40
CA ARG A 117 -12.52 -5.67 11.83
C ARG A 117 -13.93 -5.12 12.06
N GLY A 118 -14.59 -5.66 13.08
CA GLY A 118 -15.93 -5.22 13.49
C GLY A 118 -15.94 -3.75 13.92
N ARG A 119 -17.04 -3.06 13.64
CA ARG A 119 -17.23 -1.63 13.90
C ARG A 119 -18.25 -1.38 15.01
N THR A 120 -18.98 -2.42 15.43
CA THR A 120 -19.89 -2.33 16.58
C THR A 120 -19.12 -2.47 17.90
N ARG A 121 -19.63 -1.80 18.93
CA ARG A 121 -18.98 -1.72 20.26
C ARG A 121 -18.62 -3.09 20.86
N ASN A 122 -19.41 -4.13 20.59
CA ASN A 122 -19.21 -5.47 21.13
C ASN A 122 -18.24 -6.33 20.30
N HIS A 123 -17.81 -5.83 19.14
CA HIS A 123 -17.10 -6.61 18.14
C HIS A 123 -15.87 -5.90 17.56
N LEU A 124 -15.39 -4.83 18.21
CA LEU A 124 -14.19 -4.07 17.81
C LEU A 124 -12.90 -4.90 17.73
N ASN A 125 -12.86 -6.07 18.37
CA ASN A 125 -11.71 -6.97 18.38
C ASN A 125 -11.97 -8.28 17.59
N HIS A 126 -13.07 -8.35 16.84
CA HIS A 126 -13.43 -9.51 16.05
C HIS A 126 -13.37 -9.17 14.56
N TYR A 127 -13.16 -10.20 13.74
CA TYR A 127 -13.16 -10.08 12.29
C TYR A 127 -14.37 -10.80 11.70
N PHE A 128 -14.88 -10.24 10.62
CA PHE A 128 -16.04 -10.73 9.88
C PHE A 128 -15.73 -10.67 8.41
N PHE A 129 -16.31 -11.56 7.62
CA PHE A 129 -16.30 -11.33 6.19
C PHE A 129 -17.11 -10.07 5.86
N ALA A 130 -16.62 -9.29 4.90
CA ALA A 130 -17.34 -8.11 4.47
C ALA A 130 -18.77 -8.45 4.04
N GLY A 131 -19.72 -7.61 4.45
CA GLY A 131 -21.16 -7.81 4.23
C GLY A 131 -21.85 -8.81 5.18
N GLU A 132 -21.11 -9.59 5.98
CA GLU A 132 -21.74 -10.43 7.01
C GLU A 132 -22.19 -9.59 8.22
N PRO A 133 -23.27 -9.98 8.91
CA PRO A 133 -23.68 -9.32 10.14
C PRO A 133 -22.62 -9.49 11.22
N GLU A 134 -22.36 -8.46 12.03
CA GLU A 134 -21.47 -8.57 13.19
C GLU A 134 -22.21 -9.27 14.34
N SER A 135 -22.04 -10.58 14.45
CA SER A 135 -22.67 -11.40 15.48
C SER A 135 -21.73 -12.51 15.96
N PRO A 136 -21.92 -13.07 17.16
CA PRO A 136 -21.05 -14.15 17.66
C PRO A 136 -20.91 -15.35 16.71
N GLY A 137 -21.95 -15.68 15.93
CA GLY A 137 -21.95 -16.81 15.00
C GLY A 137 -21.21 -16.57 13.68
N THR A 138 -20.86 -15.32 13.39
CA THR A 138 -20.18 -14.90 12.15
C THR A 138 -18.75 -14.43 12.39
N VAL A 139 -18.28 -14.44 13.64
CA VAL A 139 -16.88 -14.16 13.96
C VAL A 139 -15.97 -15.14 13.21
N ARG A 140 -14.87 -14.62 12.69
CA ARG A 140 -13.83 -15.37 12.01
C ARG A 140 -12.54 -15.28 12.80
N GLU A 141 -11.92 -16.43 13.00
CA GLU A 141 -10.57 -16.51 13.53
C GLU A 141 -9.58 -16.18 12.41
N ILE A 142 -8.60 -15.35 12.73
CA ILE A 142 -7.51 -15.06 11.81
C ILE A 142 -6.46 -16.16 11.97
N PRO A 143 -6.09 -16.88 10.89
CA PRO A 143 -5.06 -17.91 10.96
C PRO A 143 -3.76 -17.36 11.58
N GLY A 144 -3.28 -18.01 12.64
CA GLY A 144 -2.09 -17.58 13.37
C GLY A 144 -2.26 -16.37 14.29
N GLY A 145 -3.46 -15.77 14.36
CA GLY A 145 -3.81 -14.68 15.28
C GLY A 145 -3.12 -13.34 15.01
N MET A 146 -2.26 -13.26 13.99
CA MET A 146 -1.56 -12.03 13.60
C MET A 146 -2.28 -11.38 12.44
N THR A 147 -2.69 -10.12 12.60
CA THR A 147 -3.36 -9.34 11.55
C THR A 147 -2.47 -8.25 10.98
N GLY A 148 -1.36 -7.91 11.64
CA GLY A 148 -0.54 -6.73 11.35
C GLY A 148 0.41 -6.83 10.16
N TYR A 149 0.07 -7.61 9.13
CA TYR A 149 0.93 -7.76 7.95
C TYR A 149 0.13 -8.03 6.66
N GLY A 150 0.81 -7.79 5.54
CA GLY A 150 0.28 -7.99 4.20
C GLY A 150 -0.53 -6.80 3.68
N TYR A 151 -0.71 -6.78 2.36
CA TYR A 151 -1.39 -5.73 1.63
C TYR A 151 -2.84 -5.53 2.09
N ALA A 152 -3.59 -6.60 2.40
CA ALA A 152 -4.97 -6.46 2.86
C ALA A 152 -5.05 -5.71 4.19
N TYR A 153 -4.16 -6.00 5.15
CA TYR A 153 -4.06 -5.25 6.40
C TYR A 153 -3.68 -3.80 6.17
N ALA A 154 -2.60 -3.56 5.40
CA ALA A 154 -2.14 -2.21 5.12
C ALA A 154 -3.20 -1.38 4.35
N PHE A 155 -4.09 -2.04 3.60
CA PHE A 155 -5.21 -1.40 2.96
C PHE A 155 -6.32 -1.04 3.94
N THR A 156 -6.79 -2.00 4.76
CA THR A 156 -8.05 -1.91 5.50
C THR A 156 -7.92 -1.33 6.91
N GLU A 157 -6.74 -1.40 7.51
CA GLU A 157 -6.51 -0.98 8.90
C GLU A 157 -5.52 0.19 9.00
N PRO A 158 -5.68 1.31 8.25
CA PRO A 158 -4.79 2.47 8.41
C PRO A 158 -4.94 3.08 9.82
N PRO A 159 -3.94 3.80 10.36
CA PRO A 159 -3.97 4.35 11.72
C PRO A 159 -5.24 5.14 12.06
N TYR A 160 -5.77 5.89 11.08
CA TYR A 160 -6.95 6.76 11.26
C TYR A 160 -8.31 6.09 10.99
N ASN A 161 -8.32 4.76 10.78
CA ASN A 161 -9.43 3.95 10.29
C ASN A 161 -9.93 4.33 8.89
N LEU A 162 -10.24 3.32 8.09
CA LEU A 162 -10.82 3.51 6.76
C LEU A 162 -12.33 3.79 6.84
N ARG A 163 -12.80 4.88 6.25
CA ARG A 163 -14.21 5.29 6.24
C ARG A 163 -15.02 4.52 5.22
N GLY A 164 -16.21 4.08 5.62
CA GLY A 164 -17.18 3.40 4.78
C GLY A 164 -17.85 2.24 5.49
N THR A 165 -18.88 1.67 4.86
CA THR A 165 -19.46 0.40 5.30
C THR A 165 -18.54 -0.77 4.94
N SER A 166 -18.78 -1.95 5.51
CA SER A 166 -18.03 -3.16 5.15
C SER A 166 -18.18 -3.50 3.66
N GLU A 167 -19.37 -3.32 3.10
CA GLU A 167 -19.66 -3.53 1.68
C GLU A 167 -18.93 -2.53 0.76
N GLU A 168 -18.90 -1.24 1.14
CA GLU A 168 -18.18 -0.22 0.38
C GLU A 168 -16.67 -0.49 0.36
N ILE A 169 -16.09 -0.82 1.51
CA ILE A 169 -14.66 -1.12 1.63
C ILE A 169 -14.31 -2.36 0.81
N ASN A 170 -15.13 -3.42 0.88
CA ASN A 170 -14.92 -4.62 0.08
C ASN A 170 -15.03 -4.34 -1.42
N THR A 171 -16.02 -3.57 -1.84
CA THR A 171 -16.19 -3.19 -3.25
C THR A 171 -14.98 -2.42 -3.75
N LEU A 172 -14.48 -1.46 -2.95
CA LEU A 172 -13.30 -0.68 -3.29
C LEU A 172 -12.04 -1.56 -3.36
N PHE A 173 -11.81 -2.41 -2.36
CA PHE A 173 -10.67 -3.33 -2.31
C PHE A 173 -10.64 -4.26 -3.53
N LEU A 174 -11.75 -4.95 -3.82
CA LEU A 174 -11.86 -5.84 -4.97
C LEU A 174 -11.70 -5.09 -6.29
N SER A 175 -12.33 -3.92 -6.44
CA SER A 175 -12.21 -3.11 -7.67
C SER A 175 -10.78 -2.66 -7.92
N MET A 176 -10.04 -2.30 -6.86
CA MET A 176 -8.63 -1.96 -6.97
C MET A 176 -7.77 -3.17 -7.33
N ASN A 177 -8.03 -4.34 -6.74
CA ASN A 177 -7.27 -5.56 -7.03
C ASN A 177 -7.45 -6.05 -8.47
N VAL A 178 -8.66 -5.94 -9.03
CA VAL A 178 -8.89 -6.20 -10.47
C VAL A 178 -7.99 -5.31 -11.32
N GLN A 179 -7.92 -4.02 -11.00
CA GLN A 179 -7.19 -3.03 -11.80
C GLN A 179 -5.67 -3.10 -11.59
N LEU A 180 -5.21 -3.39 -10.38
CA LEU A 180 -3.79 -3.44 -10.02
C LEU A 180 -3.17 -4.81 -10.35
N PHE A 181 -3.89 -5.89 -10.07
CA PHE A 181 -3.35 -7.25 -10.03
C PHE A 181 -4.08 -8.23 -10.95
N GLN A 182 -5.10 -7.78 -11.70
CA GLN A 182 -5.97 -8.68 -12.47
C GLN A 182 -6.47 -9.84 -11.61
N ASP A 183 -6.92 -9.55 -10.38
CA ASP A 183 -7.36 -10.53 -9.40
C ASP A 183 -6.34 -11.65 -9.09
N PHE A 184 -5.04 -11.31 -9.11
CA PHE A 184 -3.94 -12.21 -8.76
C PHE A 184 -3.79 -13.41 -9.71
N GLU A 185 -4.08 -13.23 -10.99
CA GLU A 185 -3.80 -14.22 -12.03
C GLU A 185 -2.29 -14.58 -12.10
N GLU A 186 -1.98 -15.77 -12.66
CA GLU A 186 -0.62 -16.37 -12.68
C GLU A 186 0.49 -15.51 -13.32
N ALA A 187 0.15 -14.44 -14.05
CA ALA A 187 1.09 -13.57 -14.74
C ALA A 187 1.70 -12.47 -13.87
N VAL A 188 1.46 -12.52 -12.55
CA VAL A 188 1.86 -11.49 -11.59
C VAL A 188 2.89 -12.04 -10.60
N THR A 189 4.03 -11.35 -10.51
CA THR A 189 5.12 -11.65 -9.57
C THR A 189 5.17 -10.59 -8.48
N PHE A 190 5.46 -11.01 -7.24
CA PHE A 190 5.43 -10.18 -6.05
C PHE A 190 6.76 -10.24 -5.33
N TYR A 191 7.28 -9.08 -4.94
CA TYR A 191 8.46 -8.96 -4.11
C TYR A 191 8.14 -8.10 -2.89
N GLU A 192 8.64 -8.52 -1.73
CA GLU A 192 8.75 -7.65 -0.55
C GLU A 192 10.19 -7.15 -0.39
N TRP A 193 10.30 -5.97 0.19
CA TRP A 193 11.57 -5.29 0.42
C TRP A 193 11.73 -4.94 1.89
N SER A 194 12.97 -5.00 2.37
CA SER A 194 13.31 -4.40 3.66
C SER A 194 13.01 -2.90 3.63
N THR A 195 12.78 -2.32 4.80
CA THR A 195 12.33 -0.94 4.96
C THR A 195 13.32 -0.09 5.75
N ASP A 196 14.45 -0.66 6.16
CA ASP A 196 15.51 -0.07 6.98
C ASP A 196 16.51 0.80 6.19
N TRP A 197 16.27 0.99 4.89
CA TRP A 197 17.13 1.73 3.99
C TRP A 197 16.53 3.06 3.52
N SER A 198 15.41 3.50 4.09
CA SER A 198 14.84 4.81 3.81
C SER A 198 14.10 5.40 5.00
N THR A 199 14.28 6.70 5.22
CA THR A 199 13.57 7.44 6.28
C THR A 199 12.06 7.48 6.06
N TYR A 200 11.57 7.21 4.83
CA TYR A 200 10.13 7.09 4.54
C TYR A 200 9.42 6.14 5.51
N PHE A 201 10.11 5.09 5.98
CA PHE A 201 9.53 4.04 6.81
C PHE A 201 9.58 4.30 8.32
N ASP A 202 10.27 5.36 8.76
CA ASP A 202 10.54 5.62 10.18
C ASP A 202 9.25 5.70 11.00
N ALA A 203 8.23 6.42 10.50
CA ALA A 203 6.94 6.55 11.19
C ALA A 203 6.19 5.22 11.31
N GLY A 204 6.19 4.40 10.25
CA GLY A 204 5.52 3.11 10.24
C GLY A 204 6.16 2.08 11.19
N HIS A 205 7.47 2.13 11.39
CA HIS A 205 8.20 1.23 12.29
C HIS A 205 7.80 1.36 13.77
N GLU A 206 7.19 2.47 14.16
CA GLU A 206 6.82 2.71 15.56
C GLU A 206 5.56 1.95 15.98
N TRP A 207 4.61 1.72 15.08
CA TRP A 207 3.33 1.10 15.44
C TRP A 207 2.68 0.29 14.31
N TRP A 208 2.21 0.97 13.26
CA TRP A 208 1.31 0.36 12.28
C TRP A 208 1.98 -0.70 11.41
N GLY A 209 3.27 -0.54 11.18
CA GLY A 209 4.06 -1.33 10.25
C GLY A 209 4.61 -0.49 9.12
N ALA A 210 5.67 -1.01 8.53
CA ALA A 210 6.32 -0.44 7.36
C ALA A 210 6.35 -1.50 6.26
N PHE A 211 5.87 -1.12 5.09
CA PHE A 211 5.67 -2.06 4.00
C PHE A 211 6.18 -1.48 2.68
N LEU A 212 6.96 -2.28 1.97
CA LEU A 212 7.37 -1.98 0.60
C LEU A 212 7.25 -3.24 -0.24
N TRP A 213 6.42 -3.14 -1.26
CA TRP A 213 6.24 -4.19 -2.25
C TRP A 213 6.47 -3.67 -3.64
N THR A 214 6.89 -4.58 -4.52
CA THR A 214 6.86 -4.36 -5.95
C THR A 214 6.12 -5.50 -6.61
N VAL A 215 5.27 -5.17 -7.58
CA VAL A 215 4.40 -6.13 -8.26
C VAL A 215 4.57 -5.94 -9.75
N HIS A 216 4.99 -6.98 -10.46
CA HIS A 216 5.15 -6.92 -11.90
C HIS A 216 4.05 -7.74 -12.56
N ASN A 217 3.32 -7.12 -13.48
CA ASN A 217 2.32 -7.78 -14.29
C ASN A 217 2.82 -7.86 -15.74
N THR A 218 3.22 -9.07 -16.12
CA THR A 218 3.80 -9.35 -17.46
C THR A 218 2.80 -9.22 -18.61
N LYS A 219 1.48 -9.20 -18.33
CA LYS A 219 0.45 -8.99 -19.37
C LYS A 219 0.27 -7.51 -19.73
N THR A 220 0.53 -6.61 -18.79
CA THR A 220 0.39 -5.16 -18.99
C THR A 220 1.72 -4.45 -19.19
N ASN A 221 2.85 -5.14 -19.03
CA ASN A 221 4.21 -4.56 -18.96
C ASN A 221 4.29 -3.42 -17.92
N LEU A 222 3.55 -3.55 -16.81
CA LEU A 222 3.57 -2.59 -15.73
C LEU A 222 4.23 -3.19 -14.51
N ILE A 223 5.17 -2.45 -13.94
CA ILE A 223 5.66 -2.70 -12.59
C ILE A 223 5.15 -1.62 -11.65
N LEU A 224 4.56 -2.08 -10.55
CA LEU A 224 3.94 -1.27 -9.51
C LEU A 224 4.82 -1.31 -8.27
N GLY A 225 5.15 -0.15 -7.73
CA GLY A 225 5.62 -0.01 -6.36
C GLY A 225 4.49 0.36 -5.41
N ILE A 226 4.43 -0.30 -4.27
CA ILE A 226 3.46 -0.03 -3.20
C ILE A 226 4.24 0.22 -1.93
N GLY A 227 4.05 1.39 -1.31
CA GLY A 227 4.61 1.68 -0.01
C GLY A 227 3.54 2.05 0.99
N ALA A 228 3.80 1.71 2.24
CA ALA A 228 2.97 2.14 3.34
C ALA A 228 3.83 2.36 4.59
N SER A 229 3.76 3.58 5.11
CA SER A 229 4.43 3.99 6.34
C SER A 229 3.74 5.22 6.86
N THR A 230 3.11 5.11 8.02
CA THR A 230 2.42 6.21 8.68
C THR A 230 2.23 5.89 10.15
N THR A 231 1.99 6.92 10.94
CA THR A 231 1.63 6.87 12.35
C THR A 231 0.36 7.69 12.57
N ASP A 232 -0.21 7.64 13.77
CA ASP A 232 -1.33 8.49 14.21
C ASP A 232 -0.95 9.96 14.44
#